data_AF-H5SLN3-F1
#
_entry.id   AF-H5SLN3-F1
#
_cell.length_a   1.000
_cell.length_b   1.000
_cell.length_c   1.000
_cell.angle_alpha   90.00
_cell.angle_beta   90.00
_cell.angle_gamma   90.00
#
_symmetry.space_group_name_H-M   'P 1'
#
loop_
_entity.id
_entity.type
_entity.pdbx_description
1 polymer ?
#
loop_
_entity_poly.entity_id
_entity_poly.type
_entity_poly.pdbx_seq_one_letter_code
_entity_poly.pdbx_strand_id
1 'polypeptide(L)'
;MKKTAKWLAGAILLLGACAPSEGTLRVLVEAEDTIVNGIPAQMGSSSEGFEDGWSLTFERFYVNVGQVTIADSQGHQVSVPMAFASGDRVFDLKRSPQTELFTVTRVPARRYERVSYLSLPAGPTTNMDAVPAEDRPGMMGVSTWITAVARKPGRRDIRIDWKFTDGWEYFDCQGPEDRPGPGTVIAEGGTTTLRITMHGDHWFWQRFAQEGSPTRFDPIANADTMMGPYRGNNDGQTTLEELDMVPIALVPPADGAFNVGGRDITTLGEYMRASTGTNGHIDGDGVCRSRRR
;
A
#
# COMPACT_ATOMS: atom_id res chain seq x y z
N MET A 1 -55.80 67.76 -20.05
CA MET A 1 -54.42 67.26 -20.10
C MET A 1 -54.33 65.96 -19.30
N LYS A 2 -54.28 64.80 -19.97
CA LYS A 2 -54.23 63.47 -19.35
C LYS A 2 -52.77 63.10 -19.07
N LYS A 3 -52.39 62.85 -17.82
CA LYS A 3 -51.05 62.36 -17.45
C LYS A 3 -51.09 60.83 -17.40
N THR A 4 -50.36 60.19 -18.30
CA THR A 4 -50.14 58.73 -18.32
C THR A 4 -48.93 58.39 -17.45
N ALA A 5 -49.16 57.61 -16.39
CA ALA A 5 -48.10 57.04 -15.57
C ALA A 5 -47.58 55.76 -16.27
N LYS A 6 -46.31 55.77 -16.68
CA LYS A 6 -45.62 54.57 -17.19
C LYS A 6 -45.06 53.78 -16.02
N TRP A 7 -45.54 52.55 -15.86
CA TRP A 7 -44.94 51.55 -14.97
C TRP A 7 -43.72 50.94 -15.66
N LEU A 8 -42.53 51.08 -15.07
CA LEU A 8 -41.36 50.26 -15.41
C LEU A 8 -41.44 48.97 -14.59
N ALA A 9 -41.72 47.85 -15.24
CA ALA A 9 -41.49 46.52 -14.68
C ALA A 9 -39.99 46.20 -14.84
N GLY A 10 -39.25 46.21 -13.73
CA GLY A 10 -37.86 45.75 -13.70
C GLY A 10 -37.81 44.22 -13.74
N ALA A 11 -37.21 43.67 -14.79
CA ALA A 11 -36.90 42.25 -14.89
C ALA A 11 -35.67 41.95 -14.04
N ILE A 12 -35.86 41.22 -12.93
CA ILE A 12 -34.78 40.65 -12.13
C ILE A 12 -34.30 39.38 -12.85
N LEU A 13 -33.16 39.46 -13.55
CA LEU A 13 -32.43 38.28 -13.98
C LEU A 13 -31.79 37.63 -12.75
N LEU A 14 -32.39 36.53 -12.30
CA LEU A 14 -31.75 35.59 -11.38
C LEU A 14 -30.64 34.87 -12.16
N LEU A 15 -29.41 35.35 -12.01
CA LEU A 15 -28.21 34.58 -12.35
C LEU A 15 -28.14 33.38 -11.40
N GLY A 16 -28.79 32.28 -11.78
CA GLY A 16 -28.58 30.99 -11.14
C GLY A 16 -27.14 30.56 -11.39
N ALA A 17 -26.26 30.79 -10.42
CA ALA A 17 -24.96 30.17 -10.41
C ALA A 17 -25.20 28.65 -10.38
N CYS A 18 -24.84 27.94 -11.46
CA CYS A 18 -24.72 26.49 -11.42
C CYS A 18 -23.69 26.18 -10.33
N ALA A 19 -24.16 25.75 -9.15
CA ALA A 19 -23.27 25.10 -8.21
C ALA A 19 -22.61 23.93 -8.95
N PRO A 20 -21.28 23.72 -8.80
CA PRO A 20 -20.64 22.55 -9.35
C PRO A 20 -21.38 21.32 -8.83
N SER A 21 -21.63 20.34 -9.70
CA SER A 21 -22.24 19.11 -9.25
C SER A 21 -21.35 18.44 -8.20
N GLU A 22 -21.98 17.74 -7.26
CA GLU A 22 -21.29 17.15 -6.11
C GLU A 22 -21.50 15.63 -6.07
N GLY A 23 -20.56 14.92 -5.46
CA GLY A 23 -20.63 13.50 -5.16
C GLY A 23 -20.20 13.19 -3.73
N THR A 24 -20.09 11.91 -3.43
CA THR A 24 -19.54 11.38 -2.18
C THR A 24 -18.24 10.65 -2.48
N LEU A 25 -17.21 10.90 -1.68
CA LEU A 25 -15.96 10.15 -1.70
C LEU A 25 -15.87 9.29 -0.45
N ARG A 26 -15.71 7.99 -0.65
CA ARG A 26 -15.38 7.04 0.41
C ARG A 26 -13.95 6.55 0.21
N VAL A 27 -13.15 6.56 1.27
CA VAL A 27 -11.75 6.09 1.23
C VAL A 27 -11.61 4.86 2.12
N LEU A 28 -11.05 3.79 1.56
CA LEU A 28 -10.78 2.52 2.24
C LEU A 28 -9.29 2.24 2.27
N VAL A 29 -8.84 1.46 3.24
CA VAL A 29 -7.59 0.70 3.15
C VAL A 29 -7.98 -0.77 3.03
N GLU A 30 -7.36 -1.47 2.11
CA GLU A 30 -7.64 -2.87 1.84
C GLU A 30 -6.38 -3.70 1.61
N ALA A 31 -6.52 -4.99 1.87
CA ALA A 31 -5.51 -6.00 1.61
C ALA A 31 -5.75 -6.63 0.24
N GLU A 32 -4.67 -6.86 -0.49
CA GLU A 32 -4.67 -7.75 -1.64
C GLU A 32 -4.92 -9.22 -1.23
N ASP A 33 -5.31 -10.07 -2.19
CA ASP A 33 -5.64 -11.47 -1.94
C ASP A 33 -4.48 -12.25 -1.32
N THR A 34 -3.23 -11.92 -1.69
CA THR A 34 -2.02 -12.55 -1.15
C THR A 34 -1.87 -12.37 0.36
N ILE A 35 -2.38 -11.28 0.92
CA ILE A 35 -2.40 -11.04 2.38
C ILE A 35 -3.47 -11.91 3.05
N VAL A 36 -4.64 -12.02 2.41
CA VAL A 36 -5.80 -12.73 2.96
C VAL A 36 -5.61 -14.23 2.91
N ASN A 37 -5.25 -14.76 1.74
CA ASN A 37 -5.20 -16.18 1.43
C ASN A 37 -3.77 -16.75 1.44
N GLY A 38 -2.76 -15.89 1.48
CA GLY A 38 -1.36 -16.28 1.36
C GLY A 38 -0.90 -16.37 -0.09
N ILE A 39 0.39 -16.62 -0.27
CA ILE A 39 1.01 -16.80 -1.58
C ILE A 39 1.18 -18.32 -1.79
N PRO A 40 0.53 -18.92 -2.80
CA PRO A 40 0.64 -20.36 -3.04
C PRO A 40 1.99 -20.72 -3.65
N ALA A 41 2.29 -22.01 -3.72
CA ALA A 41 3.29 -22.51 -4.65
C ALA A 41 2.75 -22.37 -6.07
N GLN A 42 3.58 -21.94 -7.01
CA GLN A 42 3.20 -21.88 -8.41
C GLN A 42 2.88 -23.29 -8.92
N MET A 43 1.73 -23.45 -9.58
CA MET A 43 1.24 -24.74 -10.06
C MET A 43 1.02 -24.69 -11.57
N GLY A 44 1.67 -25.60 -12.29
CA GLY A 44 1.50 -25.72 -13.74
C GLY A 44 1.99 -24.47 -14.48
N SER A 45 1.11 -23.83 -15.24
CA SER A 45 1.40 -22.60 -16.00
C SER A 45 0.83 -21.33 -15.37
N SER A 46 0.41 -21.36 -14.09
CA SER A 46 -0.02 -20.14 -13.40
C SER A 46 1.16 -19.17 -13.29
N SER A 47 0.92 -17.87 -13.47
CA SER A 47 1.91 -16.83 -13.10
C SER A 47 1.83 -16.46 -11.61
N GLU A 48 0.85 -17.01 -10.90
CA GLU A 48 0.60 -16.75 -9.47
C GLU A 48 1.37 -17.73 -8.59
N GLY A 49 1.91 -17.22 -7.48
CA GLY A 49 2.61 -17.99 -6.46
C GLY A 49 4.13 -18.07 -6.64
N PHE A 50 4.80 -18.66 -5.66
CA PHE A 50 6.26 -18.80 -5.67
C PHE A 50 6.71 -19.86 -6.67
N GLU A 51 7.57 -19.46 -7.60
CA GLU A 51 8.06 -20.33 -8.68
C GLU A 51 9.04 -21.41 -8.20
N ASP A 52 9.52 -21.31 -6.96
CA ASP A 52 10.41 -22.28 -6.32
C ASP A 52 9.66 -23.26 -5.40
N GLY A 53 8.32 -23.31 -5.49
CA GLY A 53 7.50 -24.33 -4.82
C GLY A 53 7.28 -24.09 -3.34
N TRP A 54 7.63 -22.91 -2.82
CA TRP A 54 7.20 -22.47 -1.50
C TRP A 54 5.73 -22.02 -1.52
N SER A 55 5.07 -22.05 -0.37
CA SER A 55 3.87 -21.28 -0.10
C SER A 55 4.08 -20.47 1.18
N LEU A 56 3.34 -19.38 1.37
CA LEU A 56 3.43 -18.51 2.54
C LEU A 56 2.04 -18.13 3.01
N THR A 57 1.82 -18.16 4.33
CA THR A 57 0.59 -17.65 4.94
C THR A 57 0.94 -16.62 6.00
N PHE A 58 0.41 -15.40 5.83
CA PHE A 58 0.54 -14.35 6.83
C PHE A 58 -0.27 -14.67 8.09
N GLU A 59 0.33 -14.42 9.25
CA GLU A 59 -0.30 -14.48 10.56
C GLU A 59 -0.61 -13.06 11.08
N ARG A 60 0.28 -12.10 10.79
CA ARG A 60 0.09 -10.67 11.04
C ARG A 60 0.39 -9.87 9.79
N PHE A 61 -0.41 -8.85 9.56
CA PHE A 61 -0.15 -7.84 8.54
C PHE A 61 -0.61 -6.48 9.07
N TYR A 62 0.29 -5.81 9.78
CA TYR A 62 0.06 -4.48 10.32
C TYR A 62 0.71 -3.44 9.43
N VAL A 63 -0.06 -2.41 9.08
CA VAL A 63 0.44 -1.26 8.32
C VAL A 63 -0.12 0.01 8.91
N ASN A 64 0.75 0.97 9.16
CA ASN A 64 0.35 2.32 9.55
C ASN A 64 0.10 3.14 8.28
N VAL A 65 -1.09 3.71 8.15
CA VAL A 65 -1.49 4.56 7.02
C VAL A 65 -2.12 5.84 7.53
N GLY A 66 -1.76 6.97 6.93
CA GLY A 66 -2.31 8.27 7.30
C GLY A 66 -1.93 9.39 6.33
N GLN A 67 -2.22 10.62 6.74
CA GLN A 67 -1.90 11.85 6.00
C GLN A 67 -2.33 11.81 4.53
N VAL A 68 -3.58 11.43 4.31
CA VAL A 68 -4.17 11.29 2.96
C VAL A 68 -4.41 12.68 2.37
N THR A 69 -3.90 12.91 1.17
CA THR A 69 -4.14 14.12 0.37
C THR A 69 -4.83 13.75 -0.93
N ILE A 70 -5.93 14.46 -1.24
CA ILE A 70 -6.67 14.30 -2.49
C ILE A 70 -6.95 15.71 -3.03
N ALA A 71 -6.32 16.06 -4.15
CA ALA A 71 -6.35 17.40 -4.71
C ALA A 71 -6.47 17.37 -6.24
N ASP A 72 -7.10 18.40 -6.80
CA ASP A 72 -7.03 18.63 -8.25
C ASP A 72 -5.71 19.28 -8.66
N SER A 73 -5.49 19.40 -9.97
CA SER A 73 -4.32 20.06 -10.56
C SER A 73 -4.16 21.54 -10.17
N GLN A 74 -5.24 22.21 -9.73
CA GLN A 74 -5.23 23.61 -9.31
C GLN A 74 -4.95 23.80 -7.81
N GLY A 75 -4.96 22.73 -7.02
CA GLY A 75 -4.72 22.80 -5.57
C GLY A 75 -5.98 22.77 -4.72
N HIS A 76 -7.15 22.61 -5.32
CA HIS A 76 -8.37 22.43 -4.54
C HIS A 76 -8.37 21.03 -3.94
N GLN A 77 -8.36 20.96 -2.61
CA GLN A 77 -8.31 19.72 -1.86
C GLN A 77 -9.71 19.29 -1.43
N VAL A 78 -9.90 17.97 -1.34
CA VAL A 78 -11.00 17.39 -0.57
C VAL A 78 -10.77 17.67 0.91
N SER A 79 -11.82 18.08 1.63
CA SER A 79 -11.76 18.29 3.08
C SER A 79 -11.67 16.96 3.84
N VAL A 80 -10.46 16.41 3.95
CA VAL A 80 -10.17 15.18 4.71
C VAL A 80 -10.31 15.44 6.22
N PRO A 81 -10.95 14.53 7.00
CA PRO A 81 -11.03 14.71 8.45
C PRO A 81 -9.65 14.80 9.10
N MET A 82 -9.48 15.67 10.09
CA MET A 82 -8.18 15.97 10.71
C MET A 82 -7.42 14.73 11.22
N ALA A 83 -8.15 13.73 11.71
CA ALA A 83 -7.60 12.45 12.17
C ALA A 83 -6.84 11.69 11.06
N PHE A 84 -7.16 11.94 9.79
CA PHE A 84 -6.52 11.29 8.63
C PHE A 84 -5.72 12.26 7.76
N ALA A 85 -5.95 13.58 7.90
CA ALA A 85 -5.16 14.60 7.23
C ALA A 85 -3.79 14.81 7.90
N SER A 86 -3.74 14.63 9.23
CA SER A 86 -2.52 14.84 10.03
C SER A 86 -2.16 13.66 10.95
N GLY A 87 -3.14 12.80 11.25
CA GLY A 87 -2.94 11.59 12.04
C GLY A 87 -2.73 10.36 11.18
N ASP A 88 -2.34 9.28 11.86
CA ASP A 88 -2.06 7.97 11.31
C ASP A 88 -2.76 6.88 12.14
N ARG A 89 -3.08 5.76 11.49
CA ARG A 89 -3.74 4.62 12.09
C ARG A 89 -3.09 3.33 11.62
N VAL A 90 -2.84 2.42 12.55
CA VAL A 90 -2.42 1.06 12.24
C VAL A 90 -3.64 0.20 11.92
N PHE A 91 -3.59 -0.47 10.77
CA PHE A 91 -4.59 -1.41 10.29
C PHE A 91 -4.08 -2.84 10.44
N ASP A 92 -4.95 -3.76 10.86
CA ASP A 92 -4.74 -5.21 10.80
C ASP A 92 -5.40 -5.74 9.53
N LEU A 93 -4.63 -5.83 8.44
CA LEU A 93 -5.13 -6.25 7.14
C LEU A 93 -5.31 -7.76 7.03
N LYS A 94 -4.73 -8.53 7.95
CA LYS A 94 -4.98 -9.97 7.99
C LYS A 94 -6.36 -10.28 8.57
N ARG A 95 -6.75 -9.55 9.62
CA ARG A 95 -8.04 -9.73 10.31
C ARG A 95 -9.17 -8.90 9.71
N SER A 96 -8.86 -7.69 9.27
CA SER A 96 -9.82 -6.73 8.71
C SER A 96 -9.34 -6.31 7.31
N PRO A 97 -9.49 -7.19 6.30
CA PRO A 97 -8.89 -7.00 4.99
C PRO A 97 -9.45 -5.81 4.21
N GLN A 98 -10.54 -5.20 4.68
CA GLN A 98 -11.04 -3.94 4.14
C GLN A 98 -11.63 -3.11 5.29
N THR A 99 -11.12 -1.89 5.46
CA THR A 99 -11.56 -0.97 6.52
C THR A 99 -11.79 0.42 5.94
N GLU A 100 -12.91 1.05 6.30
CA GLU A 100 -13.14 2.46 5.95
C GLU A 100 -12.23 3.39 6.77
N LEU A 101 -11.58 4.31 6.06
CA LEU A 101 -10.84 5.42 6.67
C LEU A 101 -11.81 6.54 6.97
N PHE A 102 -12.44 7.07 5.91
CA PHE A 102 -13.42 8.14 6.04
C PHE A 102 -14.32 8.24 4.82
N THR A 103 -15.43 8.95 5.01
CA THR A 103 -16.33 9.36 3.94
C THR A 103 -16.50 10.89 3.98
N VAL A 104 -16.41 11.53 2.81
CA VAL A 104 -16.70 12.96 2.63
C VAL A 104 -17.85 13.10 1.64
N THR A 105 -18.94 13.70 2.08
CA THR A 105 -20.09 14.05 1.22
C THR A 105 -19.91 15.42 0.61
N ARG A 106 -20.66 15.73 -0.46
CA ARG A 106 -20.69 17.07 -1.07
C ARG A 106 -19.32 17.50 -1.58
N VAL A 107 -18.59 16.56 -2.18
CA VAL A 107 -17.31 16.84 -2.82
C VAL A 107 -17.57 17.23 -4.26
N PRO A 108 -17.03 18.36 -4.77
CA PRO A 108 -17.22 18.74 -6.16
C PRO A 108 -16.82 17.60 -7.11
N ALA A 109 -17.72 17.24 -8.01
CA ALA A 109 -17.56 16.18 -8.99
C ALA A 109 -16.59 16.62 -10.08
N ARG A 110 -15.41 15.99 -10.09
CA ARG A 110 -14.31 16.23 -11.03
C ARG A 110 -13.23 15.17 -10.83
N ARG A 111 -12.19 15.23 -11.65
CA ARG A 111 -10.94 14.53 -11.39
C ARG A 111 -10.14 15.24 -10.29
N TYR A 112 -9.55 14.44 -9.42
CA TYR A 112 -8.55 14.85 -8.45
C TYR A 112 -7.26 14.14 -8.83
N GLU A 113 -6.41 14.80 -9.62
CA GLU A 113 -5.21 14.20 -10.23
C GLU A 113 -4.12 13.86 -9.21
N ARG A 114 -4.15 14.47 -8.02
CA ARG A 114 -3.13 14.30 -6.99
C ARG A 114 -3.71 13.56 -5.81
N VAL A 115 -3.45 12.26 -5.77
CA VAL A 115 -3.69 11.40 -4.61
C VAL A 115 -2.34 11.03 -4.00
N SER A 116 -2.22 11.21 -2.70
CA SER A 116 -1.07 10.74 -1.92
C SER A 116 -1.47 10.32 -0.52
N TYR A 117 -0.64 9.49 0.11
CA TYR A 117 -0.78 9.07 1.50
C TYR A 117 0.60 8.66 2.04
N LEU A 118 0.70 8.56 3.35
CA LEU A 118 1.93 8.14 4.02
C LEU A 118 1.74 6.81 4.74
N SER A 119 2.82 6.03 4.74
CA SER A 119 3.03 4.94 5.69
C SER A 119 4.27 5.27 6.51
N LEU A 120 4.06 5.78 7.72
CA LEU A 120 5.14 6.22 8.61
C LEU A 120 5.26 5.28 9.81
N PRO A 121 6.42 5.26 10.49
CA PRO A 121 6.54 4.59 11.77
C PRO A 121 5.51 5.08 12.79
N ALA A 122 4.83 4.17 13.46
CA ALA A 122 3.81 4.54 14.43
C ALA A 122 4.44 5.27 15.63
N GLY A 123 3.85 6.39 16.00
CA GLY A 123 4.26 7.25 17.11
C GLY A 123 3.28 7.22 18.29
N PRO A 124 3.54 8.05 19.33
CA PRO A 124 2.71 8.09 20.55
C PRO A 124 1.25 8.48 20.32
N THR A 125 0.94 9.14 19.21
CA THR A 125 -0.41 9.60 18.85
C THR A 125 -1.11 8.70 17.83
N THR A 126 -0.43 7.67 17.32
CA THR A 126 -0.98 6.79 16.29
C THR A 126 -2.15 5.97 16.85
N ASN A 127 -3.27 5.93 16.11
CA ASN A 127 -4.39 5.09 16.51
C ASN A 127 -4.06 3.61 16.24
N MET A 128 -4.15 2.76 17.27
CA MET A 128 -3.90 1.32 17.16
C MET A 128 -5.08 0.48 17.66
N ASP A 129 -6.30 1.01 17.61
CA ASP A 129 -7.48 0.32 18.14
C ASP A 129 -7.77 -1.00 17.39
N ALA A 130 -7.37 -1.08 16.12
CA ALA A 130 -7.49 -2.30 15.31
C ALA A 130 -6.44 -3.37 15.63
N VAL A 131 -5.36 -3.01 16.33
CA VAL A 131 -4.26 -3.91 16.68
C VAL A 131 -4.54 -4.55 18.05
N PRO A 132 -4.36 -5.89 18.21
CA PRO A 132 -4.42 -6.56 19.49
C PRO A 132 -3.53 -5.87 20.54
N ALA A 133 -4.00 -5.77 21.79
CA ALA A 133 -3.34 -4.98 22.82
C ALA A 133 -1.90 -5.44 23.11
N GLU A 134 -1.65 -6.74 23.01
CA GLU A 134 -0.36 -7.39 23.15
C GLU A 134 0.66 -7.01 22.07
N ASP A 135 0.18 -6.66 20.86
CA ASP A 135 1.05 -6.35 19.72
C ASP A 135 1.31 -4.84 19.57
N ARG A 136 0.50 -3.97 20.22
CA ARG A 136 0.68 -2.50 20.15
C ARG A 136 2.08 -2.02 20.55
N PRO A 137 2.72 -2.51 21.63
CA PRO A 137 4.08 -2.11 21.95
C PRO A 137 5.08 -2.43 20.84
N GLY A 138 4.85 -3.53 20.11
CA GLY A 138 5.68 -3.96 18.99
C GLY A 138 5.56 -3.09 17.74
N MET A 139 4.48 -2.32 17.61
CA MET A 139 4.26 -1.37 16.50
C MET A 139 4.91 -0.01 16.72
N MET A 140 5.29 0.34 17.95
CA MET A 140 5.92 1.64 18.23
C MET A 140 7.25 1.78 17.47
N GLY A 141 7.37 2.81 16.64
CA GLY A 141 8.53 3.01 15.76
C GLY A 141 8.55 2.11 14.52
N VAL A 142 7.45 1.40 14.21
CA VAL A 142 7.32 0.48 13.07
C VAL A 142 6.23 1.01 12.12
N SER A 143 6.52 1.05 10.82
CA SER A 143 5.56 1.43 9.77
C SER A 143 4.76 0.23 9.29
N THR A 144 5.44 -0.90 9.11
CA THR A 144 4.84 -2.17 8.69
C THR A 144 5.41 -3.32 9.51
N TRP A 145 4.53 -4.17 10.04
CA TRP A 145 4.91 -5.40 10.72
C TRP A 145 4.19 -6.59 10.10
N ILE A 146 4.96 -7.52 9.55
CA ILE A 146 4.44 -8.79 9.04
C ILE A 146 5.01 -9.98 9.80
N THR A 147 4.18 -10.97 10.04
CA THR A 147 4.64 -12.30 10.43
C THR A 147 4.00 -13.33 9.52
N ALA A 148 4.73 -14.36 9.13
CA ALA A 148 4.21 -15.40 8.25
C ALA A 148 4.94 -16.73 8.46
N VAL A 149 4.32 -17.80 7.94
CA VAL A 149 4.94 -19.13 7.86
C VAL A 149 5.00 -19.56 6.41
N ALA A 150 6.21 -19.85 5.94
CA ALA A 150 6.48 -20.39 4.62
C ALA A 150 6.74 -21.90 4.68
N ARG A 151 6.23 -22.63 3.68
CA ARG A 151 6.31 -24.10 3.60
C ARG A 151 6.71 -24.57 2.21
N LYS A 152 7.51 -25.64 2.14
CA LYS A 152 7.87 -26.33 0.90
C LYS A 152 8.01 -27.83 1.20
N PRO A 153 7.40 -28.74 0.41
CA PRO A 153 7.53 -30.17 0.64
C PRO A 153 8.99 -30.62 0.75
N GLY A 154 9.31 -31.40 1.80
CA GLY A 154 10.66 -31.88 2.05
C GLY A 154 11.64 -30.85 2.64
N ARG A 155 11.17 -29.63 2.97
CA ARG A 155 11.93 -28.61 3.70
C ARG A 155 11.26 -28.36 5.06
N ARG A 156 12.03 -27.80 6.00
CA ARG A 156 11.49 -27.27 7.25
C ARG A 156 10.57 -26.08 6.96
N ASP A 157 9.56 -25.87 7.80
CA ASP A 157 8.83 -24.60 7.82
C ASP A 157 9.80 -23.46 8.21
N ILE A 158 9.65 -22.32 7.56
CA ILE A 158 10.40 -21.09 7.85
C ILE A 158 9.42 -20.03 8.32
N ARG A 159 9.71 -19.38 9.45
CA ARG A 159 8.92 -18.24 9.95
C ARG A 159 9.58 -16.94 9.52
N ILE A 160 8.78 -15.90 9.34
CA ILE A 160 9.27 -14.52 9.25
C ILE A 160 8.58 -13.68 10.32
N ASP A 161 9.32 -12.74 10.89
CA ASP A 161 8.83 -11.68 11.77
C ASP A 161 9.62 -10.42 11.40
N TRP A 162 9.05 -9.63 10.50
CA TRP A 162 9.73 -8.46 9.93
C TRP A 162 9.02 -7.19 10.35
N LYS A 163 9.77 -6.32 11.01
CA LYS A 163 9.36 -4.98 11.41
C LYS A 163 10.14 -3.97 10.59
N PHE A 164 9.44 -3.27 9.71
CA PHE A 164 9.99 -2.20 8.90
C PHE A 164 9.81 -0.87 9.63
N THR A 165 10.90 -0.13 9.77
CA THR A 165 10.92 1.16 10.50
C THR A 165 11.02 2.36 9.57
N ASP A 166 11.00 2.13 8.26
CA ASP A 166 11.14 3.19 7.26
C ASP A 166 9.79 3.82 6.94
N GLY A 167 9.78 5.15 6.85
CA GLY A 167 8.63 5.91 6.38
C GLY A 167 8.61 6.00 4.86
N TRP A 168 7.42 5.90 4.27
CA TRP A 168 7.18 5.99 2.84
C TRP A 168 6.05 6.98 2.53
N GLU A 169 6.27 7.79 1.50
CA GLU A 169 5.23 8.58 0.86
C GLU A 169 4.88 7.95 -0.48
N TYR A 170 3.59 7.67 -0.67
CA TYR A 170 3.01 7.23 -1.93
C TYR A 170 2.32 8.42 -2.58
N PHE A 171 2.73 8.80 -3.78
CA PHE A 171 2.30 10.03 -4.44
C PHE A 171 2.19 9.87 -5.96
N ASP A 172 1.59 10.85 -6.62
CA ASP A 172 1.30 10.84 -8.07
C ASP A 172 0.60 9.55 -8.51
N CYS A 173 -0.30 9.03 -7.67
CA CYS A 173 -0.97 7.75 -7.90
C CYS A 173 -1.81 7.78 -9.18
N GLN A 174 -1.80 6.66 -9.90
CA GLN A 174 -2.53 6.44 -11.14
C GLN A 174 -3.54 5.33 -10.94
N GLY A 175 -4.69 5.41 -11.59
CA GLY A 175 -5.66 4.33 -11.62
C GLY A 175 -5.13 3.08 -12.35
N PRO A 176 -5.74 1.91 -12.08
CA PRO A 176 -5.39 0.63 -12.71
C PRO A 176 -5.62 0.61 -14.23
N GLU A 177 -5.16 -0.44 -14.91
CA GLU A 177 -5.23 -0.58 -16.38
C GLU A 177 -6.68 -0.51 -16.92
N ASP A 178 -7.65 -1.07 -16.19
CA ASP A 178 -9.07 -1.04 -16.57
C ASP A 178 -9.72 0.35 -16.37
N ARG A 179 -9.05 1.25 -15.63
CA ARG A 179 -9.50 2.62 -15.37
C ARG A 179 -8.30 3.57 -15.27
N PRO A 180 -7.59 3.82 -16.37
CA PRO A 180 -6.32 4.52 -16.33
C PRO A 180 -6.50 6.02 -16.10
N GLY A 181 -5.46 6.64 -15.54
CA GLY A 181 -5.32 8.09 -15.41
C GLY A 181 -5.04 8.56 -13.98
N PRO A 182 -4.66 9.83 -13.80
CA PRO A 182 -4.14 10.32 -12.52
C PRO A 182 -5.22 10.43 -11.45
N GLY A 183 -4.88 9.97 -10.26
CA GLY A 183 -5.66 10.02 -9.04
C GLY A 183 -7.03 9.36 -9.16
N THR A 184 -8.08 10.05 -8.73
CA THR A 184 -9.46 9.52 -8.70
C THR A 184 -10.46 10.48 -9.33
N VAL A 185 -11.64 9.97 -9.71
CA VAL A 185 -12.73 10.75 -10.29
C VAL A 185 -13.96 10.66 -9.40
N ILE A 186 -14.40 11.80 -8.88
CA ILE A 186 -15.62 11.89 -8.08
C ILE A 186 -16.80 12.11 -9.03
N ALA A 187 -17.72 11.14 -9.05
CA ALA A 187 -18.90 11.18 -9.91
C ALA A 187 -20.00 12.06 -9.32
N GLU A 188 -20.76 12.72 -10.19
CA GLU A 188 -21.95 13.49 -9.81
C GLU A 188 -23.04 12.59 -9.21
N GLY A 189 -23.58 12.98 -8.06
CA GLY A 189 -24.70 12.31 -7.37
C GLY A 189 -24.40 10.92 -6.80
N GLY A 190 -23.22 10.35 -7.10
CA GLY A 190 -22.83 9.00 -6.72
C GLY A 190 -21.84 8.94 -5.56
N THR A 191 -21.48 7.72 -5.17
CA THR A 191 -20.35 7.45 -4.27
C THR A 191 -19.18 6.89 -5.08
N THR A 192 -18.09 7.64 -5.15
CA THR A 192 -16.79 7.15 -5.60
C THR A 192 -16.08 6.50 -4.41
N THR A 193 -15.59 5.28 -4.58
CA THR A 193 -14.72 4.62 -3.59
C THR A 193 -13.29 4.66 -4.11
N LEU A 194 -12.41 5.33 -3.37
CA LEU A 194 -10.96 5.23 -3.51
C LEU A 194 -10.44 4.18 -2.53
N ARG A 195 -9.72 3.19 -3.01
CA ARG A 195 -9.08 2.17 -2.16
C ARG A 195 -7.59 2.46 -2.10
N ILE A 196 -7.01 2.44 -0.91
CA ILE A 196 -5.56 2.31 -0.72
C ILE A 196 -5.32 0.82 -0.55
N THR A 197 -4.74 0.20 -1.56
CA THR A 197 -4.55 -1.27 -1.62
C THR A 197 -3.12 -1.59 -1.21
N MET A 198 -2.97 -2.50 -0.26
CA MET A 198 -1.67 -2.99 0.17
C MET A 198 -1.42 -4.39 -0.38
N HIS A 199 -0.30 -4.55 -1.07
CA HIS A 199 0.14 -5.80 -1.69
C HIS A 199 1.11 -6.56 -0.80
N GLY A 200 0.90 -7.87 -0.66
CA GLY A 200 1.67 -8.72 0.24
C GLY A 200 2.89 -9.38 -0.43
N ASP A 201 3.00 -9.30 -1.74
CA ASP A 201 3.91 -10.10 -2.55
C ASP A 201 5.17 -9.35 -3.04
N HIS A 202 5.20 -8.02 -3.02
CA HIS A 202 6.32 -7.25 -3.59
C HIS A 202 7.69 -7.51 -2.94
N TRP A 203 7.72 -7.94 -1.67
CA TRP A 203 8.97 -8.36 -1.02
C TRP A 203 9.60 -9.57 -1.71
N PHE A 204 8.77 -10.37 -2.38
CA PHE A 204 9.17 -11.63 -2.97
C PHE A 204 9.41 -11.55 -4.48
N TRP A 205 9.06 -10.43 -5.12
CA TRP A 205 9.37 -10.18 -6.51
C TRP A 205 10.88 -10.23 -6.73
N GLN A 206 11.32 -10.99 -7.72
CA GLN A 206 12.73 -10.98 -8.12
C GLN A 206 13.15 -9.63 -8.69
N ARG A 207 12.25 -8.89 -9.34
CA ARG A 207 12.58 -7.63 -10.02
C ARG A 207 11.98 -6.46 -9.28
N PHE A 208 12.85 -5.57 -8.81
CA PHE A 208 12.46 -4.44 -8.00
C PHE A 208 11.45 -3.54 -8.71
N ALA A 209 10.31 -3.29 -8.05
CA ALA A 209 9.25 -2.40 -8.53
C ALA A 209 8.77 -2.71 -9.96
N GLN A 210 8.72 -3.99 -10.33
CA GLN A 210 8.22 -4.44 -11.62
C GLN A 210 7.04 -5.39 -11.47
N GLU A 211 5.88 -4.91 -11.90
CA GLU A 211 4.65 -5.70 -11.98
C GLU A 211 4.82 -7.01 -12.75
N GLY A 212 4.17 -8.06 -12.24
CA GLY A 212 4.26 -9.41 -12.81
C GLY A 212 5.64 -10.05 -12.71
N SER A 213 6.53 -9.53 -11.85
CA SER A 213 7.81 -10.17 -11.58
C SER A 213 7.58 -11.56 -10.95
N PRO A 214 8.35 -12.58 -11.36
CA PRO A 214 8.42 -13.85 -10.63
C PRO A 214 8.60 -13.64 -9.12
N THR A 215 7.87 -14.39 -8.30
CA THR A 215 8.08 -14.42 -6.84
C THR A 215 8.95 -15.62 -6.45
N ARG A 216 9.86 -15.42 -5.48
CA ARG A 216 10.71 -16.48 -4.92
C ARG A 216 10.84 -16.35 -3.40
N PHE A 217 11.07 -17.49 -2.75
CA PHE A 217 11.34 -17.58 -1.33
C PHE A 217 12.61 -18.38 -0.98
N ASP A 218 13.19 -19.16 -1.89
CA ASP A 218 14.42 -19.93 -1.62
C ASP A 218 15.58 -19.04 -1.10
N PRO A 219 15.89 -17.85 -1.66
CA PRO A 219 16.97 -17.00 -1.14
C PRO A 219 16.68 -16.48 0.28
N ILE A 220 15.41 -16.31 0.63
CA ILE A 220 14.95 -15.85 1.94
C ILE A 220 15.02 -17.00 2.95
N ALA A 221 14.53 -18.17 2.59
CA ALA A 221 14.66 -19.38 3.39
C ALA A 221 16.12 -19.77 3.62
N ASN A 222 16.97 -19.61 2.61
CA ASN A 222 18.38 -19.95 2.71
C ASN A 222 19.17 -18.95 3.56
N ALA A 223 18.67 -17.72 3.75
CA ALA A 223 19.29 -16.72 4.62
C ALA A 223 19.39 -17.17 6.09
N ASP A 224 18.46 -18.01 6.58
CA ASP A 224 18.52 -18.68 7.89
C ASP A 224 19.64 -19.73 7.94
N THR A 225 20.17 -20.22 6.81
CA THR A 225 21.18 -21.30 6.83
C THR A 225 22.58 -20.79 7.16
N MET A 226 23.40 -21.68 7.73
CA MET A 226 24.83 -21.43 8.00
C MET A 226 25.75 -21.72 6.79
N MET A 227 25.19 -21.90 5.60
CA MET A 227 25.92 -22.33 4.40
C MET A 227 26.26 -21.14 3.51
N GLY A 228 27.53 -20.93 3.20
CA GLY A 228 27.96 -19.83 2.31
C GLY A 228 27.22 -19.88 0.95
N PRO A 229 26.71 -18.75 0.44
CA PRO A 229 26.95 -17.36 0.87
C PRO A 229 26.14 -16.90 2.09
N TYR A 230 25.18 -17.68 2.55
CA TYR A 230 24.31 -17.38 3.68
C TYR A 230 25.04 -17.58 5.01
N ARG A 231 24.61 -16.81 6.03
CA ARG A 231 25.28 -16.72 7.34
C ARG A 231 24.28 -16.62 8.50
N GLY A 232 23.10 -17.18 8.34
CA GLY A 232 22.07 -17.24 9.38
C GLY A 232 22.44 -18.16 10.53
N ASN A 233 21.47 -18.42 11.39
CA ASN A 233 21.67 -19.19 12.63
C ASN A 233 20.99 -20.59 12.60
N ASN A 234 20.23 -20.89 11.56
CA ASN A 234 19.48 -22.11 11.31
C ASN A 234 18.44 -22.42 12.40
N ASP A 235 17.82 -21.40 12.97
CA ASP A 235 16.79 -21.51 14.00
C ASP A 235 15.37 -21.70 13.41
N GLY A 236 15.19 -21.48 12.11
CA GLY A 236 13.92 -21.65 11.40
C GLY A 236 13.09 -20.40 11.28
N GLN A 237 13.69 -19.27 11.57
CA GLN A 237 13.16 -17.96 11.32
C GLN A 237 14.13 -17.20 10.44
N THR A 238 13.64 -16.59 9.37
CA THR A 238 14.44 -15.61 8.63
C THR A 238 14.16 -14.22 9.19
N THR A 239 15.19 -13.60 9.75
CA THR A 239 15.15 -12.22 10.27
C THR A 239 15.62 -11.19 9.24
N LEU A 240 15.33 -9.90 9.45
CA LEU A 240 15.88 -8.83 8.59
C LEU A 240 17.40 -8.74 8.76
N GLU A 241 17.91 -9.00 9.95
CA GLU A 241 19.34 -9.04 10.27
C GLU A 241 20.08 -10.14 9.49
N GLU A 242 19.47 -11.31 9.33
CA GLU A 242 20.04 -12.37 8.50
C GLU A 242 20.03 -12.01 7.02
N LEU A 243 18.96 -11.38 6.54
CA LEU A 243 18.89 -10.90 5.16
C LEU A 243 19.91 -9.80 4.89
N ASP A 244 20.25 -8.97 5.89
CA ASP A 244 21.33 -7.99 5.79
C ASP A 244 22.71 -8.64 5.63
N MET A 245 22.88 -9.88 6.09
CA MET A 245 24.12 -10.62 5.92
C MET A 245 24.26 -11.30 4.56
N VAL A 246 23.24 -11.24 3.69
CA VAL A 246 23.26 -11.85 2.36
C VAL A 246 23.55 -10.79 1.29
N PRO A 247 24.78 -10.71 0.75
CA PRO A 247 25.05 -9.85 -0.39
C PRO A 247 24.23 -10.32 -1.59
N ILE A 248 23.40 -9.43 -2.15
CA ILE A 248 22.44 -9.80 -3.18
C ILE A 248 23.13 -10.32 -4.46
N ALA A 249 24.32 -9.80 -4.75
CA ALA A 249 25.17 -10.23 -5.87
C ALA A 249 25.74 -11.65 -5.71
N LEU A 250 25.69 -12.21 -4.50
CA LEU A 250 26.18 -13.57 -4.21
C LEU A 250 25.06 -14.60 -4.12
N VAL A 251 23.79 -14.20 -4.23
CA VAL A 251 22.66 -15.15 -4.29
C VAL A 251 22.86 -16.10 -5.47
N PRO A 252 22.93 -17.42 -5.25
CA PRO A 252 23.14 -18.39 -6.33
C PRO A 252 22.03 -18.27 -7.38
N PRO A 253 22.35 -18.30 -8.69
CA PRO A 253 21.33 -18.25 -9.73
C PRO A 253 20.27 -19.35 -9.62
N ALA A 254 20.65 -20.52 -9.09
CA ALA A 254 19.74 -21.64 -8.84
C ALA A 254 18.69 -21.35 -7.78
N ASP A 255 18.96 -20.44 -6.84
CA ASP A 255 18.01 -20.01 -5.81
C ASP A 255 17.09 -18.89 -6.34
N GLY A 256 17.41 -18.30 -7.49
CA GLY A 256 16.66 -17.20 -8.10
C GLY A 256 17.19 -15.82 -7.70
N ALA A 257 18.08 -15.27 -8.53
CA ALA A 257 18.71 -13.99 -8.26
C ALA A 257 17.71 -12.81 -8.34
N PHE A 258 17.83 -11.88 -7.39
CA PHE A 258 17.06 -10.64 -7.36
C PHE A 258 17.75 -9.56 -8.20
N ASN A 259 16.96 -8.80 -8.95
CA ASN A 259 17.38 -7.67 -9.75
C ASN A 259 16.95 -6.36 -9.07
N VAL A 260 17.93 -5.51 -8.77
CA VAL A 260 17.74 -4.25 -8.03
C VAL A 260 17.31 -3.07 -8.90
N GLY A 261 17.09 -3.26 -10.20
CA GLY A 261 16.63 -2.19 -11.10
C GLY A 261 17.59 -1.00 -11.21
N GLY A 262 18.89 -1.22 -11.00
CA GLY A 262 19.91 -0.15 -10.99
C GLY A 262 19.93 0.71 -9.72
N ARG A 263 19.23 0.30 -8.66
CA ARG A 263 19.31 0.92 -7.32
C ARG A 263 20.62 0.55 -6.62
N ASP A 264 21.03 1.41 -5.69
CA ASP A 264 22.11 1.13 -4.74
C ASP A 264 21.56 0.25 -3.60
N ILE A 265 21.34 -1.03 -3.91
CA ILE A 265 20.88 -2.09 -3.00
C ILE A 265 21.92 -3.21 -3.08
N THR A 266 22.51 -3.56 -1.95
CA THR A 266 23.66 -4.46 -1.86
C THR A 266 23.36 -5.75 -1.10
N THR A 267 22.32 -5.76 -0.25
CA THR A 267 21.91 -6.94 0.52
C THR A 267 20.44 -7.32 0.26
N LEU A 268 20.05 -8.56 0.58
CA LEU A 268 18.63 -8.93 0.55
C LEU A 268 17.82 -8.13 1.58
N GLY A 269 18.39 -7.80 2.74
CA GLY A 269 17.70 -7.00 3.75
C GLY A 269 17.44 -5.57 3.29
N GLU A 270 18.36 -4.95 2.56
CA GLU A 270 18.14 -3.67 1.89
C GLU A 270 17.06 -3.77 0.81
N TYR A 271 17.03 -4.88 0.05
CA TYR A 271 15.97 -5.15 -0.91
C TYR A 271 14.59 -5.20 -0.24
N MET A 272 14.44 -5.96 0.85
CA MET A 272 13.16 -6.06 1.56
C MET A 272 12.69 -4.70 2.08
N ARG A 273 13.59 -3.91 2.68
CA ARG A 273 13.25 -2.57 3.18
C ARG A 273 12.87 -1.62 2.04
N ALA A 274 13.56 -1.70 0.90
CA ALA A 274 13.22 -0.90 -0.28
C ALA A 274 11.88 -1.31 -0.91
N SER A 275 11.57 -2.61 -0.95
CA SER A 275 10.29 -3.13 -1.47
C SER A 275 9.10 -2.75 -0.61
N THR A 276 9.31 -2.42 0.68
CA THR A 276 8.24 -1.83 1.50
C THR A 276 7.65 -0.56 0.87
N GLY A 277 8.45 0.20 0.12
CA GLY A 277 8.01 1.39 -0.59
C GLY A 277 7.24 1.12 -1.88
N THR A 278 7.06 -0.12 -2.29
CA THR A 278 6.28 -0.46 -3.49
C THR A 278 4.93 -1.07 -3.13
N ASN A 279 4.71 -1.55 -1.90
CA ASN A 279 3.49 -2.30 -1.54
C ASN A 279 2.18 -1.52 -1.67
N GLY A 280 2.23 -0.20 -1.63
CA GLY A 280 1.04 0.66 -1.60
C GLY A 280 0.58 1.11 -2.98
N HIS A 281 -0.67 0.77 -3.31
CA HIS A 281 -1.36 1.08 -4.56
C HIS A 281 -2.68 1.83 -4.29
N ILE A 282 -3.37 2.25 -5.35
CA ILE A 282 -4.77 2.67 -5.30
C ILE A 282 -5.67 1.82 -6.19
N ASP A 283 -6.92 1.62 -5.76
CA ASP A 283 -7.97 0.95 -6.53
C ASP A 283 -7.55 -0.42 -7.11
N GLY A 284 -6.87 -1.25 -6.30
CA GLY A 284 -6.28 -2.51 -6.72
C GLY A 284 -4.85 -2.32 -7.19
N ASP A 285 -4.65 -2.35 -8.51
CA ASP A 285 -3.33 -2.33 -9.16
C ASP A 285 -2.91 -0.94 -9.65
N GLY A 286 -3.63 0.12 -9.24
CA GLY A 286 -3.26 1.49 -9.57
C GLY A 286 -1.95 1.90 -8.91
N VAL A 287 -0.93 2.16 -9.72
CA VAL A 287 0.43 2.40 -9.23
C VAL A 287 0.61 3.78 -8.60
N CYS A 288 1.38 3.85 -7.52
CA CYS A 288 1.87 5.09 -6.95
C CYS A 288 3.39 5.21 -7.13
N ARG A 289 3.89 6.43 -7.32
CA ARG A 289 5.32 6.69 -7.12
C ARG A 289 5.58 6.69 -5.62
N SER A 290 6.80 6.31 -5.22
CA SER A 290 7.17 6.32 -3.81
C SER A 290 8.52 6.94 -3.53
N ARG A 291 8.65 7.49 -2.32
CA ARG A 291 9.91 7.98 -1.76
C ARG A 291 9.95 7.79 -0.26
N ARG A 292 11.16 7.56 0.27
CA ARG A 292 11.40 7.44 1.71
C ARG A 292 11.20 8.79 2.41
N ARG A 293 10.76 8.77 3.67
CA ARG A 293 10.47 9.93 4.53
C ARG A 293 11.27 9.93 5.81
#